data_AF-G8B8S8-F1
#
_entry.id   AF-G8B8S8-F1
#
_cell.length_a   1.000
_cell.length_b   1.000
_cell.length_c   1.000
_cell.angle_alpha   90.00
_cell.angle_beta   90.00
_cell.angle_gamma   90.00
#
_symmetry.space_group_name_H-M   'P 1'
#
loop_
_entity.id
_entity.type
_entity.pdbx_description
1 polymer ?
#
loop_
_entity_poly.entity_id
_entity_poly.type
_entity_poly.pdbx_seq_one_letter_code
_entity_poly.pdbx_strand_id
1 'polypeptide(L)'
;MSEEHTPSTEGASYSEQILESARRNNTELLLQIKSELNNDQEKLSQLINSTHEVITNNTPLHIACRLGNWEFIDIVLDVEGVEIDPQNRAQETPLHLAVKYTIDEPEHGYFIVDNMLDAGSDPRIKDKDGLKPRDYVNKDNEKLLQLLESAEYAISMEDTDQERLAAFENEQEAEDGSASGSESESD
;
A
#
# COMPACT_ATOMS: atom_id res chain seq x y z
N MET A 1 -31.72 -19.36 44.71
CA MET A 1 -30.74 -18.32 44.37
C MET A 1 -29.67 -18.98 43.54
N SER A 2 -29.91 -19.05 42.23
CA SER A 2 -28.97 -19.58 41.25
C SER A 2 -28.21 -18.40 40.69
N GLU A 3 -27.00 -18.19 41.19
CA GLU A 3 -26.01 -17.33 40.52
C GLU A 3 -25.50 -18.11 39.31
N GLU A 4 -25.94 -17.70 38.12
CA GLU A 4 -25.36 -18.15 36.86
C GLU A 4 -24.14 -17.29 36.53
N HIS A 5 -23.11 -18.01 36.14
CA HIS A 5 -21.74 -17.61 35.84
C HIS A 5 -21.67 -16.95 34.46
N THR A 6 -20.93 -15.85 34.32
CA THR A 6 -20.24 -15.54 33.05
C THR A 6 -18.78 -15.19 33.34
N PRO A 7 -17.81 -16.01 32.90
CA PRO A 7 -16.43 -15.59 32.84
C PRO A 7 -16.29 -14.63 31.66
N SER A 8 -15.96 -13.38 31.93
CA SER A 8 -15.64 -12.39 30.89
C SER A 8 -14.30 -12.75 30.25
N THR A 9 -14.32 -13.60 29.22
CA THR A 9 -13.21 -13.66 28.26
C THR A 9 -13.40 -12.49 27.31
N GLU A 10 -12.81 -11.35 27.65
CA GLU A 10 -12.58 -10.28 26.68
C GLU A 10 -11.78 -10.90 25.53
N GLY A 11 -12.41 -11.05 24.37
CA GLY A 11 -11.76 -11.60 23.18
C GLY A 11 -10.60 -10.70 22.73
N ALA A 12 -9.70 -11.23 21.89
CA ALA A 12 -8.64 -10.42 21.29
C ALA A 12 -9.26 -9.22 20.55
N SER A 13 -8.60 -8.07 20.60
CA SER A 13 -9.03 -6.89 19.84
C SER A 13 -9.02 -7.18 18.34
N TYR A 14 -9.80 -6.43 17.54
CA TYR A 14 -9.75 -6.64 16.09
C TYR A 14 -8.36 -6.39 15.49
N SER A 15 -7.60 -5.42 16.02
CA SER A 15 -6.22 -5.20 15.58
C SER A 15 -5.34 -6.43 15.81
N GLU A 16 -5.44 -7.09 16.96
CA GLU A 16 -4.71 -8.33 17.23
C GLU A 16 -5.17 -9.47 16.33
N GLN A 17 -6.48 -9.60 16.10
CA GLN A 17 -7.02 -10.61 15.20
C GLN A 17 -6.58 -10.39 13.74
N ILE A 18 -6.53 -9.13 13.28
CA ILE A 18 -6.04 -8.78 11.94
C ILE A 18 -4.55 -9.11 11.82
N LEU A 19 -3.71 -8.72 12.78
CA LEU A 19 -2.30 -9.10 12.78
C LEU A 19 -2.12 -10.62 12.75
N GLU A 20 -2.93 -11.35 13.50
CA GLU A 20 -2.86 -12.81 13.52
C GLU A 20 -3.35 -13.44 12.20
N SER A 21 -4.39 -12.86 11.59
CA SER A 21 -4.85 -13.27 10.26
C SER A 21 -3.76 -13.07 9.20
N ALA A 22 -3.05 -11.94 9.24
CA ALA A 22 -1.93 -11.64 8.37
C ALA A 22 -0.75 -12.58 8.59
N ARG A 23 -0.47 -13.02 9.84
CA ARG A 23 0.62 -13.96 10.15
C ARG A 23 0.34 -15.38 9.69
N ARG A 24 -0.91 -15.83 9.84
CA ARG A 24 -1.31 -17.22 9.58
C ARG A 24 -1.95 -17.43 8.22
N ASN A 25 -2.04 -16.39 7.41
CA ASN A 25 -2.80 -16.40 6.17
C ASN A 25 -4.27 -16.82 6.39
N ASN A 26 -4.84 -16.43 7.54
CA ASN A 26 -6.18 -16.84 7.95
C ASN A 26 -7.21 -15.85 7.41
N THR A 27 -7.56 -16.00 6.14
CA THR A 27 -8.53 -15.15 5.45
C THR A 27 -9.95 -15.29 5.98
N GLU A 28 -10.31 -16.46 6.51
CA GLU A 28 -11.62 -16.68 7.12
C GLU A 28 -11.83 -15.76 8.33
N LEU A 29 -10.81 -15.58 9.17
CA LEU A 29 -10.86 -14.65 10.30
C LEU A 29 -11.00 -13.19 9.83
N LEU A 30 -10.27 -12.78 8.80
CA LEU A 30 -10.41 -11.43 8.23
C LEU A 30 -11.84 -11.20 7.68
N LEU A 31 -12.38 -12.17 6.95
CA LEU A 31 -13.73 -12.11 6.39
C LEU A 31 -14.80 -12.13 7.48
N GLN A 32 -14.56 -12.82 8.60
CA GLN A 32 -15.42 -12.75 9.78
C GLN A 32 -15.44 -11.32 10.35
N ILE A 33 -14.29 -10.68 10.53
CA ILE A 33 -14.20 -9.29 11.00
C ILE A 33 -14.95 -8.36 10.04
N LYS A 34 -14.75 -8.53 8.72
CA LYS A 34 -15.49 -7.77 7.70
C LYS A 34 -17.01 -7.93 7.86
N SER A 35 -17.49 -9.14 8.11
CA SER A 35 -18.91 -9.42 8.36
C SER A 35 -19.42 -8.76 9.64
N GLU A 36 -18.65 -8.82 10.73
CA GLU A 36 -18.98 -8.17 12.01
C GLU A 36 -19.02 -6.64 11.91
N LEU A 37 -18.23 -6.06 11.00
CA LEU A 37 -18.29 -4.64 10.63
C LEU A 37 -19.45 -4.31 9.66
N ASN A 38 -20.35 -5.26 9.40
CA ASN A 38 -21.47 -5.13 8.44
C ASN A 38 -21.02 -4.88 6.99
N ASN A 39 -19.86 -5.41 6.60
CA ASN A 39 -19.23 -5.19 5.29
C ASN A 39 -18.95 -3.71 4.98
N ASP A 40 -18.80 -2.88 6.01
CA ASP A 40 -18.42 -1.48 5.90
C ASP A 40 -16.93 -1.39 5.52
N GLN A 41 -16.67 -1.08 4.24
CA GLN A 41 -15.33 -1.04 3.68
C GLN A 41 -14.48 0.06 4.31
N GLU A 42 -15.07 1.22 4.61
CA GLU A 42 -14.36 2.35 5.21
C GLU A 42 -13.91 2.01 6.63
N LYS A 43 -14.77 1.37 7.44
CA LYS A 43 -14.37 0.90 8.77
C LYS A 43 -13.28 -0.17 8.70
N LEU A 44 -13.38 -1.07 7.73
CA LEU A 44 -12.39 -2.13 7.56
C LEU A 44 -11.02 -1.55 7.17
N SER A 45 -10.96 -0.65 6.19
CA SER A 45 -9.70 -0.01 5.78
C SER A 45 -9.10 0.85 6.89
N GLN A 46 -9.90 1.67 7.59
CA GLN A 46 -9.42 2.43 8.75
C GLN A 46 -8.81 1.53 9.83
N LEU A 47 -9.44 0.38 10.08
CA LEU A 47 -8.94 -0.58 11.05
C LEU A 47 -7.66 -1.28 10.59
N ILE A 48 -7.56 -1.66 9.31
CA ILE A 48 -6.34 -2.23 8.72
C ILE A 48 -5.19 -1.22 8.78
N ASN A 49 -5.43 0.04 8.37
CA ASN A 49 -4.41 1.09 8.31
C ASN A 49 -3.89 1.50 9.70
N SER A 50 -4.78 1.52 10.71
CA SER A 50 -4.40 1.83 12.09
C SER A 50 -3.79 0.64 12.85
N THR A 51 -3.82 -0.57 12.26
CA THR A 51 -3.28 -1.77 12.90
C THR A 51 -1.80 -1.93 12.57
N HIS A 52 -0.96 -2.11 13.60
CA HIS A 52 0.47 -2.34 13.44
C HIS A 52 1.10 -3.08 14.64
N GLU A 53 2.21 -3.78 14.40
CA GLU A 53 3.01 -4.37 15.48
C GLU A 53 3.65 -3.30 16.36
N VAL A 54 3.59 -3.46 17.68
CA VAL A 54 4.12 -2.48 18.65
C VAL A 54 5.63 -2.24 18.51
N ILE A 55 6.41 -3.26 18.17
CA ILE A 55 7.89 -3.19 18.17
C ILE A 55 8.45 -2.75 16.83
N THR A 56 7.91 -3.24 15.71
CA THR A 56 8.42 -3.01 14.35
C THR A 56 7.64 -1.95 13.61
N ASN A 57 6.44 -1.60 14.07
CA ASN A 57 5.45 -0.81 13.33
C ASN A 57 5.07 -1.45 11.98
N ASN A 58 5.21 -2.77 11.85
CA ASN A 58 4.72 -3.47 10.66
C ASN A 58 3.19 -3.46 10.67
N THR A 59 2.58 -2.96 9.60
CA THR A 59 1.16 -3.16 9.32
C THR A 59 0.87 -4.63 8.97
N PRO A 60 -0.41 -5.06 8.95
CA PRO A 60 -0.78 -6.39 8.47
C PRO A 60 -0.20 -6.72 7.09
N LEU A 61 -0.18 -5.75 6.18
CA LEU A 61 0.35 -5.91 4.83
C LEU A 61 1.87 -6.19 4.83
N HIS A 62 2.65 -5.48 5.66
CA HIS A 62 4.08 -5.79 5.86
C HIS A 62 4.30 -7.24 6.30
N ILE A 63 3.52 -7.70 7.28
CA ILE A 63 3.65 -9.06 7.81
C ILE A 63 3.35 -10.08 6.74
N ALA A 64 2.25 -9.89 6.01
CA ALA A 64 1.82 -10.82 4.97
C ALA A 64 2.85 -10.88 3.83
N CYS A 65 3.36 -9.74 3.37
CA CYS A 65 4.42 -9.68 2.34
C CYS A 65 5.71 -10.36 2.79
N ARG A 66 6.13 -10.18 4.05
CA ARG A 66 7.32 -10.84 4.61
C ARG A 66 7.19 -12.35 4.68
N LEU A 67 5.96 -12.86 4.86
CA LEU A 67 5.68 -14.29 5.03
C LEU A 67 5.19 -14.96 3.74
N GLY A 68 4.90 -14.19 2.69
CA GLY A 68 4.34 -14.71 1.44
C GLY A 68 2.87 -15.12 1.53
N ASN A 69 2.10 -14.53 2.46
CA ASN A 69 0.72 -14.91 2.73
C ASN A 69 -0.22 -14.29 1.68
N TRP A 70 -0.24 -14.89 0.49
CA TRP A 70 -0.84 -14.31 -0.71
C TRP A 70 -2.35 -14.13 -0.61
N GLU A 71 -3.11 -15.10 -0.08
CA GLU A 71 -4.57 -14.99 0.01
C GLU A 71 -4.97 -13.80 0.89
N PHE A 72 -4.22 -13.56 1.96
CA PHE A 72 -4.43 -12.39 2.80
C PHE A 72 -4.09 -11.09 2.06
N ILE A 73 -2.96 -11.05 1.34
CA ILE A 73 -2.54 -9.88 0.55
C ILE A 73 -3.61 -9.52 -0.48
N ASP A 74 -4.09 -10.50 -1.24
CA ASP A 74 -5.09 -10.37 -2.30
C ASP A 74 -6.37 -9.71 -1.76
N ILE A 75 -6.91 -10.25 -0.65
CA ILE A 75 -8.12 -9.68 -0.03
C ILE A 75 -7.87 -8.26 0.48
N VAL A 76 -6.72 -7.98 1.08
CA VAL A 76 -6.44 -6.66 1.66
C VAL A 76 -6.24 -5.59 0.60
N LEU A 77 -5.62 -5.92 -0.53
CA LEU A 77 -5.46 -5.01 -1.66
C LEU A 77 -6.79 -4.66 -2.33
N ASP A 78 -7.77 -5.58 -2.29
CA ASP A 78 -9.14 -5.34 -2.78
C ASP A 78 -9.99 -4.44 -1.85
N VAL A 79 -9.51 -4.10 -0.65
CA VAL A 79 -10.24 -3.22 0.27
C VAL A 79 -9.96 -1.76 -0.06
N GLU A 80 -11.00 -1.05 -0.51
CA GLU A 80 -10.93 0.37 -0.83
C GLU A 80 -10.46 1.21 0.38
N GLY A 81 -9.46 2.07 0.14
CA GLY A 81 -8.88 2.95 1.14
C GLY A 81 -7.80 2.33 2.02
N VAL A 82 -7.40 1.07 1.78
CA VAL A 82 -6.21 0.51 2.42
C VAL A 82 -4.95 1.23 1.94
N GLU A 83 -4.07 1.56 2.89
CA GLU A 83 -2.76 2.15 2.61
C GLU A 83 -1.78 1.06 2.13
N ILE A 84 -1.23 1.25 0.93
CA ILE A 84 -0.37 0.27 0.26
C ILE A 84 1.12 0.49 0.59
N ASP A 85 1.54 1.74 0.78
CA ASP A 85 2.92 2.14 1.07
C ASP A 85 3.18 2.70 2.49
N PRO A 86 2.57 2.16 3.58
CA PRO A 86 2.94 2.59 4.92
C PRO A 86 4.41 2.23 5.18
N GLN A 87 5.11 3.06 5.94
CA GLN A 87 6.50 2.81 6.31
C GLN A 87 6.61 2.28 7.74
N ASN A 88 7.25 1.12 7.92
CA ASN A 88 7.53 0.56 9.24
C ASN A 88 8.66 1.34 9.97
N ARG A 89 9.12 0.88 11.15
CA ARG A 89 10.22 1.57 11.88
C ARG A 89 11.55 1.60 11.14
N ALA A 90 11.77 0.67 10.20
CA ALA A 90 12.92 0.67 9.31
C ALA A 90 12.69 1.50 8.04
N GLN A 91 11.56 2.22 7.96
CA GLN A 91 11.08 2.94 6.78
C GLN A 91 10.87 2.04 5.55
N GLU A 92 10.82 0.72 5.75
CA GLU A 92 10.47 -0.22 4.69
C GLU A 92 8.97 -0.13 4.42
N THR A 93 8.59 -0.24 3.15
CA THR A 93 7.19 -0.46 2.72
C THR A 93 6.88 -1.96 2.64
N PRO A 94 5.61 -2.38 2.53
CA PRO A 94 5.28 -3.79 2.28
C PRO A 94 5.99 -4.36 1.05
N LEU A 95 6.16 -3.57 -0.02
CA LEU A 95 6.88 -3.96 -1.24
C LEU A 95 8.36 -4.31 -0.97
N HIS A 96 9.04 -3.62 -0.04
CA HIS A 96 10.41 -4.00 0.36
C HIS A 96 10.46 -5.42 0.92
N LEU A 97 9.47 -5.77 1.76
CA LEU A 97 9.40 -7.08 2.38
C LEU A 97 9.00 -8.17 1.39
N ALA A 98 8.10 -7.87 0.45
CA ALA A 98 7.75 -8.77 -0.66
C ALA A 98 8.97 -9.08 -1.54
N VAL A 99 9.77 -8.07 -1.88
CA VAL A 99 11.01 -8.26 -2.63
C VAL A 99 12.00 -9.15 -1.87
N LYS A 100 12.17 -8.93 -0.56
CA LYS A 100 13.06 -9.78 0.27
C LYS A 100 12.58 -11.23 0.33
N TYR A 101 11.26 -11.45 0.38
CA TYR A 101 10.67 -12.80 0.38
C TYR A 101 11.01 -13.59 -0.90
N THR A 102 11.17 -12.92 -2.04
CA THR A 102 11.52 -13.59 -3.32
C THR A 102 12.88 -14.30 -3.29
N ILE A 103 13.74 -13.99 -2.32
CA ILE A 103 15.05 -14.67 -2.14
C ILE A 103 14.84 -16.14 -1.77
N ASP A 104 13.85 -16.41 -0.92
CA ASP A 104 13.54 -17.75 -0.44
C ASP A 104 12.55 -18.46 -1.39
N GLU A 105 11.55 -17.74 -1.90
CA GLU A 105 10.47 -18.29 -2.73
C GLU A 105 10.24 -17.42 -3.99
N PRO A 106 11.08 -17.53 -5.03
CA PRO A 106 11.07 -16.58 -6.15
C PRO A 106 9.77 -16.57 -6.95
N GLU A 107 9.24 -17.75 -7.32
CA GLU A 107 8.06 -17.85 -8.18
C GLU A 107 6.81 -17.25 -7.51
N HIS A 108 6.59 -17.57 -6.22
CA HIS A 108 5.51 -16.99 -5.41
C HIS A 108 5.75 -15.49 -5.15
N GLY A 109 6.99 -15.12 -4.83
CA GLY A 109 7.37 -13.74 -4.59
C GLY A 109 7.11 -12.84 -5.80
N TYR A 110 7.37 -13.32 -7.03
CA TYR A 110 7.07 -12.55 -8.24
C TYR A 110 5.59 -12.21 -8.36
N PHE A 111 4.71 -13.16 -8.08
CA PHE A 111 3.27 -12.92 -8.12
C PHE A 111 2.84 -11.88 -7.09
N ILE A 112 3.40 -11.95 -5.87
CA ILE A 112 3.10 -10.96 -4.82
C ILE A 112 3.58 -9.57 -5.23
N VAL A 113 4.81 -9.45 -5.74
CA VAL A 113 5.37 -8.16 -6.19
C VAL A 113 4.55 -7.59 -7.34
N ASP A 114 4.17 -8.41 -8.32
CA ASP A 114 3.33 -8.02 -9.46
C ASP A 114 1.98 -7.45 -8.98
N ASN A 115 1.27 -8.20 -8.11
CA ASN A 115 -0.01 -7.75 -7.55
C ASN A 115 0.12 -6.46 -6.72
N MET A 116 1.21 -6.32 -5.94
CA MET A 116 1.48 -5.10 -5.19
C MET A 116 1.66 -3.88 -6.12
N LEU A 117 2.39 -4.04 -7.22
CA LEU A 117 2.62 -2.97 -8.20
C LEU A 117 1.34 -2.63 -8.97
N ASP A 118 0.55 -3.64 -9.35
CA ASP A 118 -0.76 -3.45 -10.00
C ASP A 118 -1.75 -2.70 -9.09
N ALA A 119 -1.68 -2.94 -7.78
CA ALA A 119 -2.46 -2.19 -6.80
C ALA A 119 -1.95 -0.75 -6.57
N GLY A 120 -0.82 -0.36 -7.16
CA GLY A 120 -0.28 1.00 -7.11
C GLY A 120 0.80 1.25 -6.06
N SER A 121 1.49 0.20 -5.58
CA SER A 121 2.67 0.38 -4.70
C SER A 121 3.76 1.19 -5.43
N ASP A 122 4.36 2.19 -4.78
CA ASP A 122 5.47 2.96 -5.35
C ASP A 122 6.84 2.27 -5.12
N PRO A 123 7.48 1.68 -6.16
CA PRO A 123 8.79 1.03 -6.05
C PRO A 123 9.95 2.02 -5.87
N ARG A 124 9.69 3.33 -5.80
CA ARG A 124 10.71 4.38 -5.67
C ARG A 124 10.96 4.79 -4.22
N ILE A 125 10.07 4.40 -3.30
CA ILE A 125 10.18 4.74 -1.87
C ILE A 125 11.45 4.11 -1.29
N LYS A 126 12.16 4.89 -0.48
CA LYS A 126 13.41 4.46 0.16
C LYS A 126 13.19 4.10 1.62
N ASP A 127 13.87 3.06 2.07
CA ASP A 127 13.97 2.71 3.48
C ASP A 127 14.95 3.62 4.24
N LYS A 128 15.19 3.31 5.52
CA LYS A 128 16.07 4.08 6.41
C LYS A 128 17.53 4.12 5.92
N ASP A 129 17.94 3.14 5.12
CA ASP A 129 19.28 3.00 4.59
C ASP A 129 19.40 3.69 3.22
N GLY A 130 18.31 4.30 2.73
CA GLY A 130 18.24 5.02 1.47
C GLY A 130 18.07 4.09 0.26
N LEU A 131 17.71 2.82 0.49
CA LEU A 131 17.58 1.79 -0.52
C LEU A 131 16.12 1.65 -0.95
N LYS A 132 15.91 1.47 -2.26
CA LYS A 132 14.61 1.10 -2.85
C LYS A 132 14.42 -0.42 -2.78
N PRO A 133 13.19 -0.96 -2.97
CA PRO A 133 12.97 -2.39 -3.06
C PRO A 133 13.90 -3.09 -4.06
N ARG A 134 14.09 -2.52 -5.26
CA ARG A 134 14.97 -3.09 -6.30
C ARG A 134 16.44 -3.23 -5.88
N ASP A 135 16.91 -2.41 -4.94
CA ASP A 135 18.32 -2.46 -4.49
C ASP A 135 18.63 -3.72 -3.66
N TYR A 136 17.60 -4.44 -3.20
CA TYR A 136 17.73 -5.74 -2.53
C TYR A 136 17.73 -6.94 -3.50
N VAL A 137 17.48 -6.71 -4.79
CA VAL A 137 17.37 -7.78 -5.80
C VAL A 137 18.76 -8.21 -6.25
N ASN A 138 19.00 -9.52 -6.33
CA ASN A 138 20.24 -10.04 -6.92
C ASN A 138 20.28 -9.68 -8.41
N LYS A 139 21.46 -9.27 -8.91
CA LYS A 139 21.67 -8.87 -10.31
C LYS A 139 21.31 -9.95 -11.33
N ASP A 140 21.36 -11.21 -10.93
CA ASP A 140 21.00 -12.34 -11.80
C ASP A 140 19.48 -12.56 -11.88
N ASN A 141 18.69 -11.88 -11.04
CA ASN A 141 17.23 -11.95 -11.06
C ASN A 141 16.65 -10.91 -12.02
N GLU A 142 16.90 -11.11 -13.32
CA GLU A 142 16.46 -10.22 -14.40
C GLU A 142 14.94 -10.00 -14.39
N LYS A 143 14.16 -11.04 -14.06
CA LYS A 143 12.70 -10.96 -14.04
C LYS A 143 12.20 -9.94 -13.01
N LEU A 144 12.70 -10.02 -11.76
CA LEU A 144 12.26 -9.12 -10.70
C LEU A 144 12.78 -7.70 -10.90
N LEU A 145 14.01 -7.55 -11.41
CA LEU A 145 14.55 -6.25 -11.81
C LEU A 145 13.66 -5.60 -12.87
N GLN A 146 13.34 -6.33 -13.94
CA GLN A 146 12.49 -5.83 -15.01
C GLN A 146 11.11 -5.41 -14.50
N LEU A 147 10.51 -6.20 -13.61
CA LEU A 147 9.21 -5.90 -13.03
C LEU A 147 9.24 -4.55 -12.28
N LEU A 148 10.19 -4.37 -11.36
CA LEU A 148 10.31 -3.14 -10.56
C LEU A 148 10.74 -1.93 -11.41
N GLU A 149 11.66 -2.11 -12.37
CA GLU A 149 12.12 -1.05 -13.27
C GLU A 149 10.99 -0.57 -14.19
N SER A 150 10.18 -1.49 -14.69
CA SER A 150 9.03 -1.15 -15.55
C SER A 150 7.99 -0.31 -14.80
N ALA A 151 7.69 -0.67 -13.55
CA ALA A 151 6.81 0.12 -12.69
C ALA A 151 7.41 1.48 -12.33
N GLU A 152 8.69 1.55 -11.96
CA GLU A 152 9.38 2.83 -11.70
C GLU A 152 9.33 3.76 -12.93
N TYR A 153 9.55 3.20 -14.12
CA TYR A 153 9.47 3.95 -15.38
C TYR A 153 8.05 4.43 -15.68
N ALA A 154 7.03 3.58 -15.51
CA ALA A 154 5.63 3.94 -15.74
C ALA A 154 5.24 5.17 -14.93
N ILE A 155 5.53 5.17 -13.62
CA ILE A 155 5.20 6.29 -12.75
C ILE A 155 5.98 7.56 -13.15
N SER A 156 7.26 7.43 -13.53
CA SER A 156 8.06 8.60 -13.96
C SER A 156 7.55 9.25 -15.26
N MET A 157 6.94 8.46 -16.16
CA MET A 157 6.34 8.99 -17.39
C MET A 157 5.03 9.71 -17.10
N GLU A 158 4.22 9.18 -16.19
CA GLU A 158 3.00 9.84 -15.71
C GLU A 158 3.30 11.21 -15.07
N ASP A 159 4.33 11.27 -14.22
CA ASP A 159 4.79 12.54 -13.62
C ASP A 159 5.17 13.56 -14.71
N THR A 160 5.90 13.13 -15.74
CA THR A 160 6.35 14.03 -16.83
C THR A 160 5.19 14.51 -17.70
N ASP A 161 4.21 13.66 -17.98
CA ASP A 161 3.04 14.02 -18.78
C ASP A 161 2.12 14.99 -18.02
N GLN A 162 1.95 14.79 -16.70
CA GLN A 162 1.24 15.73 -15.83
C GLN A 162 1.94 17.08 -15.75
N GLU A 163 3.27 17.12 -15.58
CA GLU A 163 4.05 18.36 -15.58
C GLU A 163 3.92 19.13 -16.90
N ARG A 164 3.94 18.42 -18.03
CA ARG A 164 3.75 19.02 -19.35
C ARG A 164 2.35 19.62 -19.51
N LEU A 165 1.30 18.89 -19.11
CA LEU A 165 -0.08 19.39 -19.18
C LEU A 165 -0.27 20.62 -18.29
N ALA A 166 0.24 20.60 -17.06
CA ALA A 166 0.19 21.73 -16.15
C ALA A 166 0.94 22.96 -16.71
N ALA A 167 2.06 22.77 -17.41
CA ALA A 167 2.77 23.86 -18.09
C ALA A 167 1.94 24.47 -19.23
N PHE A 168 1.24 23.65 -20.03
CA PHE A 168 0.37 24.15 -21.11
C PHE A 168 -0.85 24.93 -20.59
N GLU A 169 -1.46 24.51 -19.47
CA GLU A 169 -2.59 25.22 -18.86
C GLU A 169 -2.16 26.61 -18.33
N ASN A 170 -0.99 26.69 -17.70
CA ASN A 170 -0.45 27.94 -17.17
C ASN A 170 -0.06 28.94 -18.28
N GLU A 171 0.41 28.44 -19.44
CA GLU A 171 0.66 29.27 -20.62
C GLU A 171 -0.63 29.83 -21.24
N GLN A 172 -1.73 29.05 -21.26
CA GLN A 172 -3.03 29.55 -21.75
C GLN A 172 -3.65 30.60 -20.83
N GLU A 173 -3.58 30.42 -19.51
CA GLU A 173 -4.08 31.42 -18.55
C GLU A 173 -3.27 32.74 -18.61
N ALA A 174 -1.97 32.68 -18.89
CA ALA A 174 -1.14 33.87 -19.07
C ALA A 174 -1.48 34.66 -20.34
N GLU A 175 -1.89 33.98 -21.42
CA GLU A 175 -2.33 34.62 -22.66
C GLU A 175 -3.75 35.22 -22.56
N ASP A 176 -4.68 34.58 -21.83
CA ASP A 176 -6.05 35.11 -21.66
C ASP A 176 -6.13 36.31 -20.70
N GLY A 177 -5.31 36.32 -19.65
CA GLY A 177 -5.31 37.37 -18.62
C GLY A 177 -4.73 38.70 -19.12
N SER A 178 -4.02 38.68 -20.25
CA SER A 178 -3.42 39.86 -20.88
C SER A 178 -4.40 40.65 -21.77
N ALA A 179 -5.62 40.15 -22.00
CA ALA A 179 -6.60 40.78 -22.91
C ALA A 179 -7.60 41.75 -22.24
N SER A 180 -7.54 41.99 -20.93
CA SER A 180 -8.51 42.85 -20.20
C SER A 180 -8.01 44.28 -19.91
N GLY A 181 -7.22 44.87 -20.81
CA GLY A 181 -6.37 46.03 -20.50
C GLY A 181 -6.45 47.25 -21.42
N SER A 182 -7.54 47.52 -22.13
CA SER A 182 -7.85 48.81 -22.78
C SER A 182 -9.12 48.57 -23.61
N GLU A 183 -10.22 49.30 -23.43
CA GLU A 183 -10.36 50.66 -23.91
C GLU A 183 -11.08 51.56 -22.90
N SER A 184 -10.40 52.63 -22.50
CA SER A 184 -10.99 53.78 -21.83
C SER A 184 -11.19 54.89 -22.86
N GLU A 185 -12.36 55.52 -22.76
CA GLU A 185 -12.70 56.92 -23.08
C GLU A 185 -12.33 57.52 -24.44
N SER A 186 -13.35 58.03 -25.12
CA SER A 186 -13.26 59.34 -25.78
C SER A 186 -14.65 59.99 -25.85
N ASP A 187 -14.68 61.24 -25.38
CA ASP A 187 -15.76 62.23 -25.25
C ASP A 187 -16.88 62.26 -26.32
#